data_AF-A0A972ZVN4-F1
#
_entry.id   AF-A0A972ZVN4-F1
#
_cell.length_a   1.000
_cell.length_b   1.000
_cell.length_c   1.000
_cell.angle_alpha   90.00
_cell.angle_beta   90.00
_cell.angle_gamma   90.00
#
_symmetry.space_group_name_H-M   'P 1'
#
loop_
_entity.id
_entity.type
_entity.pdbx_description
1 polymer ?
#
loop_
_entity_poly.entity_id
_entity_poly.type
_entity_poly.pdbx_seq_one_letter_code
_entity_poly.pdbx_strand_id
1 'polypeptide(L)'
;MDLPFGVLAIYGALVVWVVLLIRDVKRRSFGPTLVFGIALLLVLNVRYLTDGAPGAIAFFVGIYDVLDNLGVAASEGAAALAPCANNACTVWGDLYLNHPSWGVAFYDRFLNGPELRTNLLYGHIIFNSIVFVLMHIQLARPGTGSNRGMHQVIGRTSFILLTIGTICAIWLASEHGSVVEYGGPLSMYGFWFMSLCVYGCAVMGVVAVRKGDTATHRIWMIRFAGSMWGAFWLFRIMLFVLGPLLRNWEAAALLICIWSSAPLGVLIAEVMGRYFDKRTDAATGSLDAERATAKPASASSP
;
A
#
# COMPACT_ATOMS: atom_id res chain seq x y z
N MET A 1 3.38 -26.92 20.85
CA MET A 1 3.50 -26.07 19.64
C MET A 1 3.20 -24.66 20.10
N ASP A 2 4.19 -23.78 20.09
CA ASP A 2 3.98 -22.37 20.36
C ASP A 2 3.37 -21.75 19.12
N LEU A 3 2.11 -21.34 19.20
CA LEU A 3 1.46 -20.64 18.11
C LEU A 3 2.14 -19.29 17.91
N PRO A 4 2.45 -18.88 16.67
CA PRO A 4 3.03 -17.56 16.40
C PRO A 4 1.97 -16.49 16.62
N PHE A 5 1.80 -16.09 17.89
CA PHE A 5 0.81 -15.10 18.33
C PHE A 5 0.87 -13.80 17.53
N GLY A 6 2.05 -13.40 17.07
CA GLY A 6 2.20 -12.24 16.20
C GLY A 6 1.43 -12.35 14.89
N VAL A 7 1.45 -13.50 14.21
CA VAL A 7 0.73 -13.71 12.95
C VAL A 7 -0.78 -13.78 13.20
N LEU A 8 -1.18 -14.48 14.27
CA LEU A 8 -2.58 -14.52 14.69
C LEU A 8 -3.14 -13.12 15.03
N ALA A 9 -2.34 -12.27 15.68
CA ALA A 9 -2.69 -10.89 15.96
C ALA A 9 -2.87 -10.07 14.67
N ILE A 10 -2.07 -10.32 13.62
CA ILE A 10 -2.27 -9.68 12.31
C ILE A 10 -3.59 -10.12 11.69
N TYR A 11 -3.95 -11.40 11.71
CA TYR A 11 -5.26 -11.84 11.21
C TYR A 11 -6.41 -11.18 11.96
N GLY A 12 -6.33 -11.11 13.29
CA GLY A 12 -7.30 -10.36 14.11
C GLY A 12 -7.37 -8.89 13.72
N ALA A 13 -6.23 -8.24 13.51
CA ALA A 13 -6.16 -6.85 13.07
C ALA A 13 -6.77 -6.65 11.67
N LEU A 14 -6.55 -7.57 10.73
CA LEU A 14 -7.16 -7.51 9.40
C LEU A 14 -8.68 -7.65 9.46
N VAL A 15 -9.21 -8.54 10.32
CA VAL A 15 -10.67 -8.65 10.55
C VAL A 15 -11.23 -7.34 11.10
N VAL A 16 -10.60 -6.77 12.12
CA VAL A 16 -10.99 -5.45 12.67
C VAL A 16 -10.96 -4.40 11.57
N TRP A 17 -9.92 -4.38 10.74
CA TRP A 17 -9.77 -3.40 9.68
C TRP A 17 -10.88 -3.52 8.62
N VAL A 18 -11.27 -4.73 8.22
CA VAL A 18 -12.41 -4.98 7.31
C VAL A 18 -13.73 -4.52 7.93
N VAL A 19 -13.96 -4.81 9.22
CA VAL A 19 -15.17 -4.35 9.92
C VAL A 19 -15.23 -2.82 9.95
N LEU A 20 -14.11 -2.15 10.22
CA LEU A 20 -14.01 -0.70 10.15
C LEU A 20 -14.31 -0.21 8.73
N LEU A 21 -13.72 -0.81 7.71
CA LEU A 21 -13.96 -0.44 6.31
C LEU A 21 -15.45 -0.57 5.94
N ILE A 22 -16.12 -1.66 6.27
CA ILE A 22 -17.56 -1.84 6.01
C ILE A 22 -18.37 -0.77 6.72
N ARG A 23 -18.07 -0.49 7.99
CA ARG A 23 -18.73 0.56 8.77
C ARG A 23 -18.51 1.93 8.14
N ASP A 24 -17.28 2.23 7.74
CA ASP A 24 -16.84 3.52 7.24
C ASP A 24 -17.35 3.78 5.82
N VAL A 25 -17.51 2.75 4.98
CA VAL A 25 -18.24 2.81 3.70
C VAL A 25 -19.71 3.16 3.93
N LYS A 26 -20.36 2.51 4.90
CA LYS A 26 -21.77 2.82 5.26
C LYS A 26 -21.93 4.25 5.80
N ARG A 27 -20.99 4.70 6.64
CA ARG A 27 -21.01 6.03 7.29
C ARG A 27 -20.37 7.14 6.44
N ARG A 28 -19.69 6.79 5.35
CA ARG A 28 -18.90 7.69 4.50
C ARG A 28 -17.86 8.50 5.25
N SER A 29 -17.28 7.90 6.28
CA SER A 29 -16.22 8.51 7.08
C SER A 29 -15.12 7.49 7.27
N PHE A 30 -14.05 7.61 6.47
CA PHE A 30 -12.96 6.64 6.40
C PHE A 30 -11.85 6.89 7.42
N GLY A 31 -11.99 7.89 8.28
CA GLY A 31 -10.96 8.28 9.25
C GLY A 31 -10.45 7.10 10.08
N PRO A 32 -11.34 6.36 10.76
CA PRO A 32 -10.91 5.21 11.57
C PRO A 32 -10.25 4.09 10.75
N THR A 33 -10.80 3.70 9.60
CA THR A 33 -10.16 2.71 8.71
C THR A 33 -8.77 3.16 8.27
N LEU A 34 -8.59 4.43 7.92
CA LEU A 34 -7.30 4.97 7.50
C LEU A 34 -6.31 4.98 8.67
N VAL A 35 -6.70 5.50 9.84
CA VAL A 35 -5.84 5.54 11.03
C VAL A 35 -5.41 4.13 11.45
N PHE A 36 -6.34 3.18 11.47
CA PHE A 36 -6.04 1.79 11.80
C PHE A 36 -5.09 1.16 10.76
N GLY A 37 -5.34 1.39 9.47
CA GLY A 37 -4.46 0.90 8.39
C GLY A 37 -3.05 1.51 8.45
N ILE A 38 -2.91 2.78 8.83
CA ILE A 38 -1.60 3.41 9.08
C ILE A 38 -0.91 2.76 10.27
N ALA A 39 -1.61 2.58 11.39
CA ALA A 39 -1.04 1.94 12.58
C ALA A 39 -0.57 0.51 12.28
N LEU A 40 -1.37 -0.26 11.56
CA LEU A 40 -1.01 -1.63 11.16
C LEU A 40 0.18 -1.66 10.19
N LEU A 41 0.25 -0.73 9.23
CA LEU A 41 1.42 -0.56 8.35
C LEU A 41 2.68 -0.29 9.17
N LEU A 42 2.61 0.61 10.16
CA LEU A 42 3.74 0.93 11.01
C LEU A 42 4.18 -0.28 11.83
N VAL A 43 3.25 -1.06 12.39
CA VAL A 43 3.58 -2.31 13.08
C VAL A 43 4.34 -3.25 12.15
N LEU A 44 3.86 -3.47 10.93
CA LEU A 44 4.53 -4.35 9.96
C LEU A 44 5.93 -3.85 9.59
N ASN A 45 6.09 -2.54 9.39
CA ASN A 45 7.35 -1.97 8.93
C ASN A 45 8.38 -1.79 10.04
N VAL A 46 7.97 -1.47 11.28
CA VAL A 46 8.88 -1.32 12.43
C VAL A 46 9.56 -2.65 12.77
N ARG A 47 8.93 -3.79 12.48
CA ARG A 47 9.55 -5.10 12.68
C ARG A 47 10.86 -5.28 11.92
N TYR A 48 11.02 -4.65 10.77
CA TYR A 48 12.30 -4.68 10.05
C TYR A 48 13.44 -4.03 10.87
N LEU A 49 13.12 -3.10 11.77
CA LEU A 49 14.08 -2.44 12.63
C LEU A 49 14.32 -3.20 13.95
N THR A 50 13.30 -3.88 14.47
CA THR A 50 13.40 -4.61 15.76
C THR A 50 13.89 -6.04 15.58
N ASP A 51 13.42 -6.73 14.55
CA ASP A 51 13.65 -8.16 14.32
C ASP A 51 14.73 -8.38 13.24
N GLY A 52 15.15 -7.31 12.57
CA GLY A 52 16.00 -7.34 11.39
C GLY A 52 15.25 -7.82 10.13
N ALA A 53 15.88 -7.66 8.96
CA ALA A 53 15.27 -8.04 7.69
C ALA A 53 14.89 -9.52 7.61
N PRO A 54 15.76 -10.51 7.96
CA PRO A 54 15.38 -11.92 7.88
C PRO A 54 14.20 -12.27 8.81
N GLY A 55 14.22 -11.78 10.05
CA GLY A 55 13.13 -12.05 11.01
C GLY A 55 11.80 -11.44 10.59
N ALA A 56 11.80 -10.20 10.10
CA ALA A 56 10.61 -9.54 9.58
C ALA A 56 10.08 -10.21 8.30
N ILE A 57 10.96 -10.70 7.42
CA ILE A 57 10.58 -11.47 6.23
C ILE A 57 9.96 -12.81 6.64
N ALA A 58 10.55 -13.55 7.58
CA ALA A 58 10.00 -14.81 8.04
C ALA A 58 8.62 -14.66 8.68
N PHE A 59 8.44 -13.58 9.43
CA PHE A 59 7.12 -13.19 9.93
C PHE A 59 6.13 -12.92 8.80
N PHE A 60 6.55 -12.21 7.76
CA PHE A 60 5.71 -11.86 6.62
C PHE A 60 5.32 -13.09 5.79
N VAL A 61 6.25 -14.00 5.53
CA VAL A 61 5.97 -15.31 4.88
C VAL A 61 4.95 -16.09 5.69
N GLY A 62 5.09 -16.11 7.02
CA GLY A 62 4.12 -16.75 7.91
C GLY A 62 2.68 -16.23 7.78
N ILE A 63 2.47 -14.98 7.36
CA ILE A 63 1.11 -14.45 7.09
C ILE A 63 0.47 -15.14 5.86
N TYR A 64 1.25 -15.60 4.89
CA TYR A 64 0.73 -16.24 3.68
C TYR A 64 0.68 -17.76 3.78
N ASP A 65 1.60 -18.37 4.55
CA ASP A 65 1.71 -19.82 4.70
C ASP A 65 0.36 -20.51 4.99
N VAL A 66 -0.46 -19.94 5.86
CA VAL A 66 -1.75 -20.51 6.27
C VAL A 66 -2.70 -20.67 5.08
N LEU A 67 -2.75 -19.68 4.20
CA LEU A 67 -3.64 -19.72 3.04
C LEU A 67 -3.02 -20.49 1.89
N ASP A 68 -1.74 -20.30 1.64
CA ASP A 68 -1.04 -20.95 0.53
C ASP A 68 -1.00 -22.47 0.68
N ASN A 69 -0.93 -22.97 1.92
CA ASN A 69 -1.02 -24.40 2.24
C ASN A 69 -2.46 -24.91 2.46
N LEU A 70 -3.49 -24.05 2.34
CA LEU A 70 -4.87 -24.48 2.54
C LEU A 70 -5.28 -25.52 1.49
N GLY A 71 -5.65 -26.72 1.95
CA GLY A 71 -6.03 -27.82 1.07
C GLY A 71 -4.87 -28.33 0.20
N VAL A 72 -3.63 -28.23 0.68
CA VAL A 72 -2.46 -28.95 0.15
C VAL A 72 -2.14 -30.08 1.13
N ALA A 73 -2.10 -31.32 0.66
CA ALA A 73 -1.63 -32.42 1.52
C ALA A 73 -0.11 -32.27 1.76
N ALA A 74 0.41 -32.75 2.89
CA ALA A 74 1.84 -32.64 3.21
C ALA A 74 2.77 -33.30 2.16
N SER A 75 2.25 -34.26 1.39
CA SER A 75 2.96 -34.93 0.30
C SER A 75 2.80 -34.24 -1.07
N GLU A 76 1.97 -33.22 -1.17
CA GLU A 76 1.70 -32.48 -2.40
C GLU A 76 2.52 -31.19 -2.43
N GLY A 77 3.25 -30.98 -3.52
CA GLY A 77 3.91 -29.71 -3.83
C GLY A 77 3.06 -28.84 -4.76
N ALA A 78 3.40 -27.56 -4.83
CA ALA A 78 2.86 -26.65 -5.84
C ALA A 78 4.01 -25.79 -6.40
N ALA A 79 3.92 -25.35 -7.66
CA ALA A 79 5.03 -24.65 -8.31
C ALA A 79 5.40 -23.32 -7.63
N ALA A 80 4.46 -22.66 -6.97
CA ALA A 80 4.69 -21.44 -6.21
C ALA A 80 5.05 -21.70 -4.74
N LEU A 81 5.28 -22.95 -4.35
CA LEU A 81 5.70 -23.33 -3.00
C LEU A 81 7.05 -24.04 -3.03
N ALA A 82 7.89 -23.72 -2.05
CA ALA A 82 9.22 -24.29 -1.92
C ALA A 82 9.57 -24.55 -0.44
N PRO A 83 10.41 -25.55 -0.14
CA PRO A 83 10.97 -25.73 1.18
C PRO A 83 12.03 -24.65 1.48
N CYS A 84 12.30 -24.41 2.75
CA CYS A 84 13.39 -23.55 3.19
C CYS A 84 14.36 -24.28 4.11
N ALA A 85 15.64 -23.91 4.07
CA ALA A 85 16.66 -24.46 4.95
C ALA A 85 16.25 -24.33 6.42
N ASN A 86 16.14 -25.48 7.10
CA ASN A 86 15.71 -25.60 8.50
C ASN A 86 14.37 -24.91 8.82
N ASN A 87 13.50 -24.72 7.81
CA ASN A 87 12.24 -24.00 7.93
C ASN A 87 12.34 -22.57 8.49
N ALA A 88 13.52 -21.93 8.33
CA ALA A 88 13.82 -20.66 8.96
C ALA A 88 13.12 -19.44 8.31
N CYS A 89 12.58 -19.59 7.09
CA CYS A 89 11.85 -18.50 6.43
C CYS A 89 10.40 -18.33 6.92
N THR A 90 9.98 -19.06 7.95
CA THR A 90 8.66 -18.89 8.55
C THR A 90 8.74 -18.85 10.07
N VAL A 91 7.70 -18.30 10.69
CA VAL A 91 7.51 -18.33 12.16
C VAL A 91 6.64 -19.50 12.62
N TRP A 92 6.16 -20.35 11.71
CA TRP A 92 5.29 -21.49 12.03
C TRP A 92 6.04 -22.75 12.49
N GLY A 93 7.37 -22.75 12.50
CA GLY A 93 8.15 -23.96 12.76
C GLY A 93 7.73 -25.08 11.80
N ASP A 94 7.68 -26.33 12.25
CA ASP A 94 7.40 -27.49 11.39
C ASP A 94 5.91 -27.66 10.97
N LEU A 95 5.04 -26.69 11.28
CA LEU A 95 3.61 -26.79 10.92
C LEU A 95 3.38 -26.76 9.40
N TYR A 96 4.16 -25.96 8.67
CA TYR A 96 4.14 -25.88 7.22
C TYR A 96 5.55 -26.14 6.69
N LEU A 97 5.74 -27.14 5.85
CA LEU A 97 7.07 -27.46 5.27
C LEU A 97 7.32 -26.80 3.91
N ASN A 98 6.26 -26.25 3.32
CA ASN A 98 6.29 -25.58 2.03
C ASN A 98 5.79 -24.14 2.23
N HIS A 99 6.53 -23.20 1.64
CA HIS A 99 6.30 -21.76 1.79
C HIS A 99 6.20 -21.11 0.41
N PRO A 100 5.54 -19.95 0.27
CA PRO A 100 5.58 -19.19 -0.97
C PRO A 100 7.02 -19.05 -1.49
N SER A 101 7.29 -19.54 -2.70
CA SER A 101 8.64 -19.62 -3.27
C SER A 101 9.32 -18.25 -3.37
N TRP A 102 8.54 -17.21 -3.71
CA TRP A 102 8.99 -15.82 -3.66
C TRP A 102 9.46 -15.42 -2.26
N GLY A 103 8.80 -15.91 -1.21
CA GLY A 103 9.11 -15.64 0.19
C GLY A 103 10.39 -16.33 0.64
N VAL A 104 10.58 -17.59 0.24
CA VAL A 104 11.83 -18.34 0.46
C VAL A 104 13.00 -17.63 -0.21
N ALA A 105 12.84 -17.26 -1.49
CA ALA A 105 13.86 -16.53 -2.24
C ALA A 105 14.13 -15.15 -1.63
N PHE A 106 13.11 -14.46 -1.11
CA PHE A 106 13.31 -13.18 -0.41
C PHE A 106 14.13 -13.37 0.85
N TYR A 107 13.77 -14.35 1.68
CA TYR A 107 14.45 -14.63 2.93
C TYR A 107 15.94 -14.91 2.70
N ASP A 108 16.25 -15.84 1.79
CA ASP A 108 17.63 -16.20 1.46
C ASP A 108 18.45 -15.00 0.98
N ARG A 109 17.86 -14.15 0.13
CA ARG A 109 18.53 -12.95 -0.39
C ARG A 109 18.90 -11.94 0.69
N PHE A 110 18.15 -11.84 1.78
CA PHE A 110 18.48 -10.90 2.87
C PHE A 110 19.29 -11.54 3.98
N LEU A 111 19.22 -12.87 4.11
CA LEU A 111 20.08 -13.61 5.03
C LEU A 111 21.52 -13.69 4.51
N ASN A 112 21.69 -14.01 3.23
CA ASN A 112 22.97 -14.33 2.61
C ASN A 112 23.47 -13.25 1.62
N GLY A 113 22.71 -12.16 1.47
CA GLY A 113 23.04 -11.07 0.56
C GLY A 113 24.04 -10.05 1.09
N PRO A 114 24.56 -9.18 0.21
CA PRO A 114 25.40 -8.07 0.62
C PRO A 114 24.62 -7.07 1.49
N GLU A 115 25.31 -6.44 2.44
CA GLU A 115 24.70 -5.47 3.38
C GLU A 115 23.98 -4.31 2.67
N LEU A 116 24.50 -3.87 1.51
CA LEU A 116 23.88 -2.83 0.71
C LEU A 116 22.41 -3.15 0.37
N ARG A 117 22.07 -4.41 0.09
CA ARG A 117 20.69 -4.83 -0.21
C ARG A 117 19.77 -4.59 0.98
N THR A 118 20.22 -4.96 2.17
CA THR A 118 19.50 -4.72 3.43
C THR A 118 19.33 -3.22 3.69
N ASN A 119 20.38 -2.43 3.46
CA ASN A 119 20.33 -0.98 3.61
C ASN A 119 19.37 -0.32 2.62
N LEU A 120 19.30 -0.81 1.36
CA LEU A 120 18.33 -0.36 0.37
C LEU A 120 16.90 -0.70 0.80
N LEU A 121 16.66 -1.90 1.33
CA LEU A 121 15.33 -2.28 1.86
C LEU A 121 14.92 -1.39 3.03
N TYR A 122 15.82 -1.15 4.00
CA TYR A 122 15.53 -0.26 5.12
C TYR A 122 15.29 1.17 4.68
N GLY A 123 16.11 1.70 3.76
CA GLY A 123 15.88 3.01 3.16
C GLY A 123 14.49 3.09 2.52
N HIS A 124 14.13 2.12 1.68
CA HIS A 124 12.82 2.04 1.07
C HIS A 124 11.69 2.04 2.12
N ILE A 125 11.75 1.15 3.11
CA ILE A 125 10.70 0.98 4.12
C ILE A 125 10.57 2.23 4.99
N ILE A 126 11.67 2.76 5.53
CA ILE A 126 11.64 3.91 6.44
C ILE A 126 11.10 5.15 5.72
N PHE A 127 11.69 5.51 4.58
CA PHE A 127 11.30 6.72 3.88
C PHE A 127 9.87 6.65 3.35
N ASN A 128 9.45 5.52 2.78
CA ASN A 128 8.07 5.39 2.31
C ASN A 128 7.06 5.34 3.46
N SER A 129 7.41 4.77 4.63
CA SER A 129 6.53 4.80 5.81
C SER A 129 6.30 6.22 6.29
N ILE A 130 7.36 7.04 6.37
CA ILE A 130 7.23 8.45 6.76
C ILE A 130 6.36 9.19 5.76
N VAL A 131 6.61 9.02 4.46
CA VAL A 131 5.81 9.65 3.39
C VAL A 131 4.35 9.21 3.47
N PHE A 132 4.08 7.92 3.71
CA PHE A 132 2.73 7.38 3.85
C PHE A 132 1.99 8.09 5.00
N VAL A 133 2.64 8.29 6.16
CA VAL A 133 2.05 9.04 7.28
C VAL A 133 1.84 10.52 6.92
N LEU A 134 2.87 11.19 6.41
CA LEU A 134 2.82 12.63 6.08
C LEU A 134 1.74 12.94 5.03
N MET A 135 1.57 12.07 4.05
CA MET A 135 0.52 12.17 3.05
C MET A 135 -0.88 12.21 3.67
N HIS A 136 -1.15 11.39 4.69
CA HIS A 136 -2.44 11.43 5.39
C HIS A 136 -2.64 12.71 6.19
N ILE A 137 -1.57 13.25 6.78
CA ILE A 137 -1.60 14.56 7.43
C ILE A 137 -1.94 15.65 6.40
N GLN A 138 -1.37 15.59 5.19
CA GLN A 138 -1.68 16.53 4.10
C GLN A 138 -3.12 16.42 3.60
N LEU A 139 -3.68 15.21 3.50
CA LEU A 139 -5.08 14.99 3.14
C LEU A 139 -6.03 15.51 4.22
N ALA A 140 -5.70 15.30 5.50
CA ALA A 140 -6.50 15.75 6.63
C ALA A 140 -6.39 17.26 6.87
N ARG A 141 -5.27 17.88 6.49
CA ARG A 141 -4.99 19.32 6.66
C ARG A 141 -4.56 19.94 5.32
N PRO A 142 -5.52 20.23 4.43
CA PRO A 142 -5.24 20.87 3.15
C PRO A 142 -4.56 22.23 3.34
N GLY A 143 -3.76 22.64 2.35
CA GLY A 143 -2.98 23.90 2.36
C GLY A 143 -3.79 25.18 2.18
N THR A 144 -5.00 25.26 2.74
CA THR A 144 -5.89 26.42 2.67
C THR A 144 -5.75 27.34 3.89
N GLY A 145 -5.92 28.65 3.70
CA GLY A 145 -5.89 29.63 4.78
C GLY A 145 -4.56 29.65 5.56
N SER A 146 -4.63 29.59 6.89
CA SER A 146 -3.48 29.63 7.80
C SER A 146 -2.55 28.41 7.70
N ASN A 147 -2.99 27.30 7.10
CA ASN A 147 -2.20 26.06 7.01
C ASN A 147 -1.21 26.02 5.83
N ARG A 148 -1.17 27.07 4.99
CA ARG A 148 -0.37 27.07 3.76
C ARG A 148 1.12 26.80 3.99
N GLY A 149 1.72 27.45 5.00
CA GLY A 149 3.15 27.27 5.29
C GLY A 149 3.49 25.84 5.73
N MET A 150 2.68 25.28 6.64
CA MET A 150 2.84 23.89 7.08
C MET A 150 2.67 22.90 5.92
N HIS A 151 1.67 23.11 5.05
CA HIS A 151 1.45 22.29 3.87
C HIS A 151 2.67 22.28 2.94
N GLN A 152 3.29 23.45 2.70
CA GLN A 152 4.50 23.55 1.89
C GLN A 152 5.70 22.81 2.48
N VAL A 153 5.92 22.93 3.80
CA VAL A 153 7.03 22.25 4.49
C VAL A 153 6.85 20.74 4.41
N ILE A 154 5.68 20.23 4.81
CA ILE A 154 5.40 18.79 4.76
C ILE A 154 5.46 18.28 3.32
N GLY A 155 4.93 19.01 2.35
CA GLY A 155 5.00 18.63 0.93
C GLY A 155 6.44 18.50 0.42
N ARG A 156 7.32 19.46 0.74
CA ARG A 156 8.74 19.42 0.36
C ARG A 156 9.46 18.25 1.04
N THR A 157 9.27 18.08 2.35
CA THR A 157 9.84 16.97 3.10
C THR A 157 9.37 15.63 2.53
N SER A 158 8.06 15.47 2.32
CA SER A 158 7.49 14.25 1.74
C SER A 158 8.07 13.94 0.38
N PHE A 159 8.22 14.94 -0.49
CA PHE A 159 8.79 14.73 -1.82
C PHE A 159 10.26 14.28 -1.76
N ILE A 160 11.09 14.90 -0.92
CA ILE A 160 12.51 14.50 -0.74
C ILE A 160 12.61 13.07 -0.23
N LEU A 161 11.87 12.73 0.83
CA LEU A 161 11.88 11.39 1.40
C LEU A 161 11.36 10.35 0.39
N LEU A 162 10.29 10.68 -0.35
CA LEU A 162 9.76 9.82 -1.41
C LEU A 162 10.81 9.57 -2.50
N THR A 163 11.55 10.60 -2.93
CA THR A 163 12.62 10.45 -3.92
C THR A 163 13.69 9.47 -3.43
N ILE A 164 14.16 9.62 -2.19
CA ILE A 164 15.17 8.71 -1.63
C ILE A 164 14.61 7.28 -1.53
N GLY A 165 13.41 7.12 -0.97
CA GLY A 165 12.76 5.81 -0.87
C GLY A 165 12.46 5.14 -2.21
N THR A 166 12.21 5.94 -3.26
CA THR A 166 12.00 5.45 -4.64
C THR A 166 13.32 5.02 -5.27
N ILE A 167 14.41 5.77 -5.09
CA ILE A 167 15.75 5.36 -5.56
C ILE A 167 16.15 4.04 -4.91
N CYS A 168 15.96 3.91 -3.60
CA CYS A 168 16.18 2.65 -2.89
C CYS A 168 15.36 1.50 -3.47
N ALA A 169 14.06 1.74 -3.75
CA ALA A 169 13.17 0.73 -4.33
C ALA A 169 13.62 0.27 -5.73
N ILE A 170 13.93 1.22 -6.62
CA ILE A 170 14.32 0.94 -8.00
C ILE A 170 15.65 0.17 -8.04
N TRP A 171 16.61 0.56 -7.21
CA TRP A 171 17.88 -0.14 -7.11
C TRP A 171 17.67 -1.54 -6.56
N LEU A 172 16.92 -1.69 -5.46
CA LEU A 172 16.62 -3.01 -4.92
C LEU A 172 15.89 -3.91 -5.94
N ALA A 173 14.96 -3.35 -6.71
CA ALA A 173 14.24 -4.03 -7.77
C ALA A 173 15.17 -4.49 -8.91
N SER A 174 16.22 -3.73 -9.24
CA SER A 174 17.18 -4.12 -10.29
C SER A 174 17.89 -5.45 -10.00
N GLU A 175 17.99 -5.83 -8.73
CA GLU A 175 18.56 -7.11 -8.32
C GLU A 175 17.58 -8.29 -8.45
N HIS A 176 16.33 -8.07 -8.88
CA HIS A 176 15.34 -9.14 -9.03
C HIS A 176 15.42 -9.87 -10.37
N GLY A 177 16.12 -9.30 -11.36
CA GLY A 177 16.17 -9.86 -12.71
C GLY A 177 16.71 -11.29 -12.80
N SER A 178 17.52 -11.72 -11.83
CA SER A 178 18.11 -13.06 -11.76
C SER A 178 17.32 -14.08 -10.93
N VAL A 179 16.16 -13.71 -10.38
CA VAL A 179 15.41 -14.54 -9.42
C VAL A 179 14.13 -15.06 -10.08
N VAL A 180 14.11 -16.35 -10.40
CA VAL A 180 13.03 -16.97 -11.19
C VAL A 180 11.72 -17.02 -10.40
N GLU A 181 11.80 -17.25 -9.10
CA GLU A 181 10.68 -17.34 -8.16
C GLU A 181 9.91 -16.01 -8.06
N TYR A 182 10.55 -14.90 -8.44
CA TYR A 182 9.93 -13.59 -8.53
C TYR A 182 9.26 -13.32 -9.88
N GLY A 183 9.56 -14.12 -10.91
CA GLY A 183 9.23 -13.85 -12.30
C GLY A 183 10.36 -13.17 -13.07
N GLY A 184 11.59 -13.20 -12.53
CA GLY A 184 12.80 -12.72 -13.22
C GLY A 184 12.69 -11.27 -13.69
N PRO A 185 13.10 -10.94 -14.93
CA PRO A 185 13.07 -9.57 -15.44
C PRO A 185 11.69 -8.92 -15.45
N LEU A 186 10.61 -9.69 -15.59
CA LEU A 186 9.24 -9.14 -15.57
C LEU A 186 8.89 -8.54 -14.21
N SER A 187 9.41 -9.10 -13.13
CA SER A 187 9.22 -8.58 -11.77
C SER A 187 9.99 -7.28 -11.57
N MET A 188 11.23 -7.22 -12.07
CA MET A 188 12.07 -6.02 -12.06
C MET A 188 11.36 -4.85 -12.78
N TYR A 189 10.93 -5.07 -14.02
CA TYR A 189 10.20 -4.05 -14.78
C TYR A 189 8.86 -3.68 -14.13
N GLY A 190 8.18 -4.66 -13.54
CA GLY A 190 6.93 -4.42 -12.81
C GLY A 190 7.13 -3.52 -11.58
N PHE A 191 8.18 -3.73 -10.79
CA PHE A 191 8.49 -2.87 -9.65
C PHE A 191 8.94 -1.46 -10.07
N TRP A 192 9.63 -1.33 -11.21
CA TRP A 192 9.91 -0.02 -11.80
C TRP A 192 8.62 0.67 -12.26
N PHE A 193 7.69 -0.06 -12.87
CA PHE A 193 6.39 0.46 -13.25
C PHE A 193 5.54 0.88 -12.04
N MET A 194 5.54 0.09 -10.96
CA MET A 194 4.92 0.45 -9.69
C MET A 194 5.52 1.75 -9.14
N SER A 195 6.85 1.86 -9.15
CA SER A 195 7.57 3.07 -8.73
C SER A 195 7.19 4.28 -9.60
N LEU A 196 7.05 4.09 -10.91
CA LEU A 196 6.59 5.12 -11.84
C LEU A 196 5.16 5.58 -11.53
N CYS A 197 4.25 4.67 -11.19
CA CYS A 197 2.88 5.03 -10.80
C CYS A 197 2.86 5.90 -9.53
N VAL A 198 3.65 5.54 -8.52
CA VAL A 198 3.75 6.29 -7.26
C VAL A 198 4.45 7.63 -7.48
N TYR A 199 5.71 7.58 -7.91
CA TYR A 199 6.55 8.76 -8.05
C TYR A 199 6.06 9.70 -9.15
N GLY A 200 5.58 9.15 -10.26
CA GLY A 200 4.99 9.93 -11.37
C GLY A 200 3.79 10.77 -10.91
N CYS A 201 2.89 10.20 -10.10
CA CYS A 201 1.78 10.97 -9.54
C CYS A 201 2.26 12.13 -8.65
N ALA A 202 3.28 11.89 -7.81
CA ALA A 202 3.88 12.92 -6.97
C ALA A 202 4.52 14.04 -7.79
N VAL A 203 5.34 13.69 -8.80
CA VAL A 203 5.98 14.64 -9.71
C VAL A 203 4.94 15.49 -10.43
N MET A 204 3.89 14.88 -10.97
CA MET A 204 2.83 15.61 -11.68
C MET A 204 2.10 16.59 -10.75
N GLY A 205 1.87 16.23 -9.48
CA GLY A 205 1.31 17.16 -8.50
C GLY A 205 2.25 18.33 -8.18
N VAL A 206 3.56 18.10 -8.09
CA VAL A 206 4.55 19.16 -7.90
C VAL A 206 4.60 20.09 -9.12
N VAL A 207 4.58 19.53 -10.33
CA VAL A 207 4.55 20.31 -11.58
C VAL A 207 3.29 21.19 -11.64
N ALA A 208 2.13 20.65 -11.29
CA ALA A 208 0.87 21.40 -11.28
C ALA A 208 0.90 22.59 -10.31
N VAL A 209 1.33 22.38 -9.06
CA VAL A 209 1.37 23.47 -8.08
C VAL A 209 2.42 24.53 -8.43
N ARG A 210 3.54 24.14 -9.06
CA ARG A 210 4.55 25.10 -9.57
C ARG A 210 4.00 25.99 -10.69
N LYS A 211 3.00 25.52 -11.44
CA LYS A 211 2.27 26.31 -12.44
C LYS A 211 1.13 27.14 -11.84
N GLY A 212 0.90 27.08 -10.53
CA GLY A 212 -0.23 27.75 -9.87
C GLY A 212 -1.57 27.00 -10.00
N ASP A 213 -1.59 25.82 -10.65
CA ASP A 213 -2.80 25.04 -10.84
C ASP A 213 -3.07 24.13 -9.62
N THR A 214 -3.75 24.71 -8.64
CA THR A 214 -4.10 24.05 -7.38
C THR A 214 -5.14 22.94 -7.56
N ALA A 215 -6.02 23.04 -8.55
CA ALA A 215 -7.03 22.04 -8.84
C ALA A 215 -6.38 20.77 -9.39
N THR A 216 -5.51 20.90 -10.39
CA THR A 216 -4.75 19.78 -10.94
C THR A 216 -3.78 19.20 -9.92
N HIS A 217 -3.17 20.03 -9.07
CA HIS A 217 -2.37 19.56 -7.93
C HIS A 217 -3.18 18.62 -7.02
N ARG A 218 -4.39 19.02 -6.60
CA ARG A 218 -5.26 18.17 -5.76
C ARG A 218 -5.53 16.83 -6.41
N ILE A 219 -5.87 16.80 -7.70
CA ILE A 219 -6.15 15.55 -8.44
C ILE A 219 -4.94 14.61 -8.39
N TRP A 220 -3.75 15.12 -8.71
CA TRP A 220 -2.54 14.30 -8.69
C TRP A 220 -2.14 13.84 -7.28
N MET A 221 -2.39 14.64 -6.24
CA MET A 221 -2.14 14.21 -4.85
C MET A 221 -3.11 13.12 -4.38
N ILE A 222 -4.36 13.14 -4.84
CA ILE A 222 -5.31 12.04 -4.61
C ILE A 222 -4.85 10.76 -5.32
N ARG A 223 -4.39 10.88 -6.59
CA ARG A 223 -3.83 9.74 -7.33
C ARG A 223 -2.57 9.19 -6.69
N PHE A 224 -1.69 10.06 -6.19
CA PHE A 224 -0.51 9.68 -5.42
C PHE A 224 -0.89 8.91 -4.14
N ALA A 225 -1.92 9.37 -3.43
CA ALA A 225 -2.44 8.62 -2.28
C ALA A 225 -3.00 7.26 -2.68
N GLY A 226 -3.77 7.22 -3.76
CA GLY A 226 -4.26 5.97 -4.35
C GLY A 226 -3.14 5.00 -4.69
N SER A 227 -2.09 5.44 -5.38
CA SER A 227 -0.96 4.58 -5.76
C SER A 227 -0.14 4.11 -4.56
N MET A 228 0.06 4.93 -3.52
CA MET A 228 0.71 4.51 -2.27
C MET A 228 -0.09 3.43 -1.54
N TRP A 229 -1.41 3.62 -1.39
CA TRP A 229 -2.30 2.60 -0.83
C TRP A 229 -2.33 1.33 -1.69
N GLY A 230 -2.32 1.50 -3.01
CA GLY A 230 -2.25 0.43 -3.98
C GLY A 230 -0.99 -0.42 -3.81
N ALA A 231 0.18 0.24 -3.90
CA ALA A 231 1.49 -0.39 -3.81
C ALA A 231 1.73 -1.10 -2.46
N PHE A 232 1.18 -0.58 -1.36
CA PHE A 232 1.35 -1.21 -0.05
C PHE A 232 0.25 -2.21 0.30
N TRP A 233 -1.00 -1.74 0.43
CA TRP A 233 -2.09 -2.53 0.98
C TRP A 233 -2.78 -3.38 -0.07
N LEU A 234 -3.14 -2.80 -1.23
CA LEU A 234 -3.82 -3.56 -2.27
C LEU A 234 -2.91 -4.68 -2.80
N PHE A 235 -1.61 -4.42 -2.96
CA PHE A 235 -0.61 -5.43 -3.29
C PHE A 235 -0.70 -6.65 -2.35
N ARG A 236 -0.73 -6.41 -1.04
CA ARG A 236 -0.76 -7.48 -0.02
C ARG A 236 -2.09 -8.22 0.00
N ILE A 237 -3.20 -7.51 -0.09
CA ILE A 237 -4.54 -8.11 -0.15
C ILE A 237 -4.68 -8.98 -1.40
N MET A 238 -4.22 -8.48 -2.55
CA MET A 238 -4.22 -9.25 -3.79
C MET A 238 -3.35 -10.49 -3.66
N LEU A 239 -2.16 -10.39 -3.07
CA LEU A 239 -1.27 -11.54 -2.89
C LEU A 239 -1.89 -12.58 -1.95
N PHE A 240 -2.55 -12.13 -0.88
CA PHE A 240 -3.26 -12.99 0.08
C PHE A 240 -4.40 -13.79 -0.58
N VAL A 241 -5.04 -13.23 -1.61
CA VAL A 241 -6.12 -13.90 -2.36
C VAL A 241 -5.57 -14.74 -3.51
N LEU A 242 -4.63 -14.20 -4.29
CA LEU A 242 -4.13 -14.81 -5.51
C LEU A 242 -3.09 -15.92 -5.25
N GLY A 243 -2.36 -15.86 -4.14
CA GLY A 243 -1.40 -16.90 -3.73
C GLY A 243 -1.99 -18.31 -3.77
N PRO A 244 -3.04 -18.61 -2.99
CA PRO A 244 -3.66 -19.94 -3.01
C PRO A 244 -4.33 -20.28 -4.35
N LEU A 245 -4.92 -19.30 -5.03
CA LEU A 245 -5.64 -19.50 -6.29
C LEU A 245 -4.70 -19.83 -7.46
N LEU A 246 -3.48 -19.30 -7.44
CA LEU A 246 -2.50 -19.43 -8.52
C LEU A 246 -1.25 -20.21 -8.08
N ARG A 247 -1.34 -20.99 -6.99
CA ARG A 247 -0.21 -21.74 -6.41
C ARG A 247 0.49 -22.71 -7.37
N ASN A 248 -0.19 -23.12 -8.44
CA ASN A 248 0.38 -23.98 -9.48
C ASN A 248 1.19 -23.22 -10.54
N TRP A 249 1.31 -21.89 -10.41
CA TRP A 249 1.99 -21.00 -11.34
C TRP A 249 2.98 -20.14 -10.56
N GLU A 250 4.26 -20.56 -10.56
CA GLU A 250 5.34 -20.08 -9.70
C GLU A 250 5.31 -18.58 -9.37
N ALA A 251 5.30 -17.71 -10.39
CA ALA A 251 5.37 -16.26 -10.20
C ALA A 251 4.05 -15.51 -10.53
N ALA A 252 2.97 -16.21 -10.92
CA ALA A 252 1.80 -15.56 -11.50
C ALA A 252 1.09 -14.62 -10.52
N ALA A 253 0.84 -15.07 -9.28
CA ALA A 253 0.22 -14.24 -8.25
C ALA A 253 1.03 -12.97 -7.99
N LEU A 254 2.36 -13.12 -7.82
CA LEU A 254 3.25 -12.02 -7.53
C LEU A 254 3.30 -11.01 -8.69
N LEU A 255 3.48 -11.48 -9.92
CA LEU A 255 3.52 -10.61 -11.11
C LEU A 255 2.21 -9.82 -11.26
N ILE A 256 1.05 -10.46 -11.11
CA ILE A 256 -0.24 -9.77 -11.16
C ILE A 256 -0.28 -8.66 -10.09
N CYS A 257 0.11 -8.95 -8.85
CA CYS A 257 0.14 -7.97 -7.77
C CYS A 257 1.07 -6.80 -8.07
N ILE A 258 2.29 -7.07 -8.57
CA ILE A 258 3.28 -6.04 -8.89
C ILE A 258 2.73 -5.08 -9.95
N TRP A 259 2.21 -5.62 -11.06
CA TRP A 259 1.79 -4.82 -12.22
C TRP A 259 0.48 -4.07 -12.00
N SER A 260 -0.43 -4.59 -11.18
CA SER A 260 -1.81 -4.06 -11.11
C SER A 260 -2.11 -3.26 -9.84
N SER A 261 -1.43 -3.50 -8.72
CA SER A 261 -1.83 -2.94 -7.43
C SER A 261 -1.76 -1.41 -7.36
N ALA A 262 -0.65 -0.80 -7.79
CA ALA A 262 -0.52 0.66 -7.84
C ALA A 262 -1.50 1.35 -8.82
N PRO A 263 -1.63 0.92 -10.09
CA PRO A 263 -2.61 1.55 -11.01
C PRO A 263 -4.06 1.31 -10.57
N LEU A 264 -4.39 0.16 -9.99
CA LEU A 264 -5.72 -0.06 -9.40
C LEU A 264 -5.95 0.89 -8.22
N GLY A 265 -4.94 1.13 -7.39
CA GLY A 265 -5.00 2.13 -6.32
C GLY A 265 -5.30 3.54 -6.85
N VAL A 266 -4.65 3.95 -7.95
CA VAL A 266 -4.95 5.22 -8.66
C VAL A 266 -6.40 5.25 -9.13
N LEU A 267 -6.87 4.18 -9.78
CA LEU A 267 -8.22 4.08 -10.31
C LEU A 267 -9.26 4.18 -9.20
N ILE A 268 -9.07 3.46 -8.10
CA ILE A 268 -9.97 3.49 -6.93
C ILE A 268 -10.03 4.92 -6.36
N ALA A 269 -8.89 5.57 -6.18
CA ALA A 269 -8.83 6.93 -5.65
C ALA A 269 -9.51 7.95 -6.58
N GLU A 270 -9.34 7.82 -7.89
CA GLU A 270 -10.01 8.67 -8.89
C GLU A 270 -11.54 8.47 -8.86
N VAL A 271 -12.00 7.22 -8.87
CA VAL A 271 -13.44 6.89 -8.84
C VAL A 271 -14.08 7.39 -7.55
N MET A 272 -13.43 7.14 -6.40
CA MET A 272 -13.92 7.63 -5.10
C MET A 272 -13.92 9.17 -5.04
N GLY A 273 -12.85 9.82 -5.53
CA GLY A 273 -12.77 11.28 -5.58
C GLY A 273 -13.92 11.90 -6.39
N ARG A 274 -14.16 11.39 -7.61
CA ARG A 274 -15.28 11.85 -8.45
C ARG A 274 -16.65 11.59 -7.83
N TYR A 275 -16.81 10.47 -7.12
CA TYR A 275 -18.05 10.14 -6.43
C TYR A 275 -18.37 11.14 -5.31
N PHE A 276 -17.37 11.56 -4.53
CA PHE A 276 -17.57 12.56 -3.47
C PHE A 276 -17.76 13.97 -4.02
N ASP A 277 -17.01 14.37 -5.05
CA ASP A 277 -17.12 15.70 -5.65
C ASP A 277 -18.52 15.90 -6.26
N LYS A 278 -19.01 14.97 -7.11
CA LYS A 278 -20.38 15.04 -7.72
C LYS A 278 -21.50 15.19 -6.69
N ARG A 279 -21.33 14.60 -5.52
CA ARG A 279 -22.36 14.61 -4.48
C ARG A 279 -22.36 15.89 -3.66
N THR A 280 -21.18 16.49 -3.49
CA THR A 280 -21.04 17.81 -2.88
C THR A 280 -21.73 18.85 -3.75
N ASP A 281 -21.51 18.80 -5.06
CA ASP A 281 -22.15 19.69 -6.04
C ASP A 281 -23.68 19.55 -6.06
N ALA A 282 -24.19 18.32 -5.92
CA ALA A 282 -25.63 18.07 -5.83
C ALA A 282 -26.25 18.62 -4.52
N ALA A 283 -25.51 18.53 -3.40
CA ALA A 283 -25.97 19.04 -2.11
C ALA A 283 -25.97 20.57 -2.06
N THR A 284 -24.94 21.23 -2.60
CA THR A 284 -24.90 22.70 -2.73
C THR A 284 -25.98 23.21 -3.68
N GLY A 285 -26.16 22.56 -4.83
CA GLY A 285 -27.23 22.91 -5.78
C GLY A 285 -28.63 22.79 -5.18
N SER A 286 -28.88 21.78 -4.33
CA SER A 286 -30.17 21.64 -3.62
C SER A 286 -30.40 22.77 -2.60
N LEU A 287 -29.37 23.16 -1.84
CA LEU A 287 -29.46 24.25 -0.86
C LEU A 287 -29.66 25.61 -1.53
N ASP A 288 -29.01 25.84 -2.67
CA ASP A 288 -29.18 27.06 -3.45
C ASP A 288 -30.57 27.15 -4.09
N ALA A 289 -31.11 26.02 -4.56
CA ALA A 289 -32.49 25.95 -5.06
C ALA A 289 -33.51 26.22 -3.94
N GLU A 290 -33.31 25.65 -2.76
CA GLU A 290 -34.18 25.88 -1.60
C GLU A 290 -34.15 27.35 -1.15
N ARG A 291 -32.97 27.98 -1.12
CA ARG A 291 -32.82 29.42 -0.86
C ARG A 291 -33.46 30.31 -1.93
N ALA A 292 -33.39 29.91 -3.20
CA ALA A 292 -34.02 30.64 -4.30
C ALA A 292 -35.55 30.60 -4.18
N THR A 293 -36.12 29.48 -3.75
CA THR A 293 -37.56 29.34 -3.49
C THR A 293 -38.03 30.01 -2.20
N ALA A 294 -37.15 30.19 -1.22
CA ALA A 294 -37.45 30.81 0.06
C ALA A 294 -37.39 32.35 0.05
N LYS A 295 -37.17 32.99 -1.11
CA LYS A 295 -37.16 34.45 -1.22
C LYS A 295 -38.60 34.98 -0.97
N PRO A 296 -38.84 35.78 0.08
CA PRO A 296 -40.19 36.22 0.41
C PRO A 296 -40.72 37.17 -0.67
N ALA A 297 -41.97 36.94 -1.07
CA ALA A 297 -42.78 37.86 -1.85
C ALA A 297 -43.13 39.10 -0.99
N SER A 298 -42.15 39.98 -0.80
CA SER A 298 -42.36 41.33 -0.26
C SER A 298 -41.25 42.21 -0.85
N ALA A 299 -41.50 43.28 -1.60
CA ALA A 299 -42.66 44.15 -1.60
C ALA A 299 -42.93 44.65 -3.03
N SER A 300 -44.16 44.45 -3.50
CA SER A 300 -44.74 45.30 -4.54
C SER A 300 -45.67 46.30 -3.88
N SER A 301 -45.24 47.56 -3.95
CA SER A 301 -46.06 48.76 -4.15
C SER A 301 -46.81 49.35 -2.94
N PRO A 302 -47.20 50.63 -3.00
CA PRO A 302 -46.81 51.73 -3.91
C PRO A 302 -45.88 52.77 -3.26
#